data_AF-A0A9P5Y1K2-F1
#
_entry.id   AF-A0A9P5Y1K2-F1
#
_cell.length_a   1.000
_cell.length_b   1.000
_cell.length_c   1.000
_cell.angle_alpha   90.00
_cell.angle_beta   90.00
_cell.angle_gamma   90.00
#
_symmetry.space_group_name_H-M   'P 1'
#
loop_
_entity.id
_entity.type
_entity.pdbx_description
1 polymer ?
#
loop_
_entity_poly.entity_id
_entity_poly.type
_entity_poly.pdbx_seq_one_letter_code
_entity_poly.pdbx_strand_id
1 'polypeptide(L)'
;MCTISVVLDAGAHKFFSGIRIIIVYERSERLRDTRIEDRIGPNERENYHVSAVYKPRISNTTYRASLERHQTLSENSKAILAHHSSLDGNNTTLPLCTVVFEFLDNSDDIGPSVGLKLRLDSISKAFLHIIYERATTCTPDRRAFVSHLQLTSNHYFRRLINPDYPSVPTYPRPRSMPTHMVRVLPLSGSAPIFLQLPLTILRRIATFAFSRRESGFRRGLLSFGLICKAWLPVLDIFFEILGHPNYHSRIKDLPSAAAAARTLECKPEKAKFLKIFRSRDYFIDDDEDNLAGAHISILKLATFITDITISSVPPSLVDPFLNTASMLKAVRNFTVSTQDDMGSSSSTISKKSSPQLRISDILNLISHWEELRTLIIIQSQSSNNSDVEYINGHLNTLAQSYSCKIEGLNLSHVTISGPQILRLISPSHPILTGLSLDNISGVSNREFLSFLSYASPTLVHLHISSSNIPRDSDAEEYAVDAVMPLMVALNGATISGQASILAIARKSRSKVPKPINSLQSLYSMNTSVTFTDNTYDPSASDVAAALQTTGWRSITISYASGNVGPNTWDASSREMVIQVAKERGLRLITH
;
A
#
# COMPACT_ATOMS: atom_id res chain seq x y z
N MET A 1 -25.42 -0.81 22.54
CA MET A 1 -24.42 -0.95 23.62
C MET A 1 -23.22 -0.06 23.32
N CYS A 2 -22.51 0.39 24.34
CA CYS A 2 -21.29 1.19 24.25
C CYS A 2 -20.33 0.81 25.39
N THR A 3 -19.02 0.88 25.18
CA THR A 3 -18.01 0.72 26.23
C THR A 3 -17.33 2.03 26.56
N ILE A 4 -17.11 2.27 27.86
CA ILE A 4 -16.26 3.36 28.35
C ILE A 4 -15.17 2.74 29.23
N SER A 5 -13.92 3.03 28.92
CA SER A 5 -12.75 2.63 29.71
C SER A 5 -12.00 3.87 30.16
N VAL A 6 -11.87 4.06 31.47
CA VAL A 6 -11.06 5.13 32.05
C VAL A 6 -9.89 4.50 32.80
N VAL A 7 -8.66 4.95 32.49
CA VAL A 7 -7.43 4.43 33.06
C VAL A 7 -6.74 5.54 33.85
N LEU A 8 -6.50 5.32 35.15
CA LEU A 8 -5.53 6.07 35.94
C LEU A 8 -4.15 5.44 35.72
N ASP A 9 -3.25 6.17 35.07
CA ASP A 9 -1.90 5.71 34.84
C ASP A 9 -1.05 5.70 36.12
N ALA A 10 0.09 5.01 36.07
CA ALA A 10 1.04 4.95 37.18
C ALA A 10 1.44 6.36 37.65
N GLY A 11 1.26 6.62 38.95
CA GLY A 11 1.50 7.92 39.59
C GLY A 11 0.26 8.81 39.70
N ALA A 12 -0.81 8.59 38.92
CA ALA A 12 -2.06 9.34 39.07
C ALA A 12 -2.78 9.00 40.39
N HIS A 13 -2.56 7.80 40.95
CA HIS A 13 -3.07 7.38 42.26
C HIS A 13 -2.59 8.26 43.43
N LYS A 14 -1.51 9.02 43.26
CA LYS A 14 -1.05 10.01 44.26
C LYS A 14 -1.96 11.23 44.36
N PHE A 15 -2.75 11.48 43.31
CA PHE A 15 -3.62 12.64 43.18
C PHE A 15 -5.10 12.27 43.24
N PHE A 16 -5.43 11.00 42.98
CA PHE A 16 -6.81 10.53 42.93
C PHE A 16 -7.01 9.20 43.68
N SER A 17 -8.08 9.13 44.48
CA SER A 17 -8.49 7.91 45.20
C SER A 17 -9.28 6.92 44.33
N GLY A 18 -9.54 7.24 43.07
CA GLY A 18 -10.38 6.44 42.18
C GLY A 18 -10.90 7.24 40.99
N ILE A 19 -11.82 6.63 40.23
CA ILE A 19 -12.45 7.21 39.05
C ILE A 19 -13.95 7.41 39.33
N ARG A 20 -14.48 8.58 38.97
CA ARG A 20 -15.91 8.86 38.89
C ARG A 20 -16.29 9.13 37.45
N ILE A 21 -17.17 8.33 36.88
CA ILE A 21 -17.69 8.52 35.52
C ILE A 21 -19.11 9.07 35.64
N ILE A 22 -19.36 10.22 35.03
CA ILE A 22 -20.67 10.87 34.99
C ILE A 22 -21.10 10.98 33.54
N ILE A 23 -22.33 10.58 33.23
CA ILE A 23 -22.96 10.81 31.94
C ILE A 23 -24.07 11.83 32.15
N VAL A 24 -24.02 12.90 31.35
CA VAL A 24 -24.96 14.01 31.40
C VAL A 24 -25.63 14.20 30.06
N TYR A 25 -26.79 14.85 30.04
CA TYR A 25 -27.46 15.29 28.82
C TYR A 25 -28.07 16.67 28.99
N GLU A 26 -28.21 17.41 27.90
CA GLU A 26 -28.99 18.63 27.86
C GLU A 26 -30.48 18.29 27.74
N ARG A 27 -31.33 18.99 28.51
CA ARG A 27 -32.77 18.70 28.58
C ARG A 27 -33.43 18.90 27.21
N SER A 28 -33.58 17.81 26.47
CA SER A 28 -34.35 17.71 25.23
C SER A 28 -35.59 16.86 25.48
N GLU A 29 -36.72 17.19 24.84
CA GLU A 29 -37.92 16.34 24.88
C GLU A 29 -37.63 14.91 24.40
N ARG A 30 -36.71 14.77 23.43
CA ARG A 30 -36.34 13.50 22.81
C ARG A 30 -35.50 12.59 23.69
N LEU A 31 -34.76 13.17 24.65
CA LEU A 31 -33.90 12.44 25.60
C LEU A 31 -34.53 12.26 26.99
N ARG A 32 -35.77 12.73 27.19
CA ARG A 32 -36.47 12.69 28.49
C ARG A 32 -36.70 11.25 28.99
N ASP A 33 -36.92 10.31 28.08
CA ASP A 33 -37.20 8.90 28.39
C ASP A 33 -35.99 7.98 28.26
N THR A 34 -34.80 8.52 28.00
CA THR A 34 -33.58 7.73 27.88
C THR A 34 -33.25 7.05 29.22
N ARG A 35 -32.93 5.76 29.15
CA ARG A 35 -32.38 4.95 30.24
C ARG A 35 -31.00 4.44 29.83
N ILE A 36 -30.06 4.49 30.77
CA ILE A 36 -28.72 3.90 30.62
C ILE A 36 -28.54 2.89 31.74
N GLU A 37 -28.10 1.70 31.39
CA GLU A 37 -27.82 0.60 32.32
C GLU A 37 -26.39 0.13 32.10
N ASP A 38 -25.69 -0.23 33.19
CA ASP A 38 -24.36 -0.82 33.13
C ASP A 38 -24.46 -2.34 33.27
N ARG A 39 -24.05 -3.07 32.23
CA ARG A 39 -23.98 -4.53 32.23
C ARG A 39 -22.73 -4.97 32.97
N ILE A 40 -22.83 -5.07 34.29
CA ILE A 40 -21.80 -5.71 35.10
C ILE A 40 -21.87 -7.23 34.83
N GLY A 41 -20.80 -7.80 34.26
CA GLY A 41 -20.70 -9.24 34.06
C GLY A 41 -20.68 -9.99 35.40
N PRO A 42 -21.21 -11.23 35.48
CA PRO A 42 -21.29 -11.98 36.73
C PRO A 42 -19.93 -12.22 37.40
N ASN A 43 -18.83 -12.24 36.63
CA ASN A 43 -17.47 -12.50 37.11
C ASN A 43 -16.75 -11.27 37.73
N GLU A 44 -17.31 -10.06 37.63
CA GLU A 44 -16.68 -8.84 38.18
C GLU A 44 -17.13 -8.51 39.62
N ARG A 45 -18.12 -9.23 40.16
CA ARG A 45 -18.63 -9.01 41.53
C ARG A 45 -17.71 -9.54 42.64
N GLU A 46 -16.83 -10.49 42.34
CA GLU A 46 -16.01 -11.17 43.36
C GLU A 46 -14.58 -10.65 43.49
N ASN A 47 -14.03 -9.94 42.49
CA ASN A 47 -12.61 -9.53 42.49
C ASN A 47 -12.35 -8.04 42.75
N TYR A 48 -13.41 -7.26 42.99
CA TYR A 48 -13.31 -5.86 43.38
C TYR A 48 -14.20 -5.65 44.59
N HIS A 49 -13.66 -5.11 45.69
CA HIS A 49 -14.46 -4.46 46.71
C HIS A 49 -15.10 -3.21 46.07
N VAL A 50 -16.12 -3.42 45.24
CA VAL A 50 -16.90 -2.34 44.67
C VAL A 50 -17.86 -1.88 45.77
N SER A 51 -17.47 -0.85 46.53
CA SER A 51 -18.46 0.02 47.15
C SER A 51 -19.17 0.80 46.03
N ALA A 52 -19.96 0.10 45.22
CA ALA A 52 -20.83 0.70 44.24
C ALA A 52 -21.93 1.40 45.02
N VAL A 53 -21.82 2.72 45.18
CA VAL A 53 -22.99 3.54 45.47
C VAL A 53 -23.81 3.59 44.17
N TYR A 54 -24.57 2.52 43.93
CA TYR A 54 -25.55 2.46 42.87
C TYR A 54 -26.73 3.34 43.29
N LYS A 55 -26.88 4.52 42.67
CA LYS A 55 -28.10 5.33 42.80
C LYS A 55 -28.88 5.28 41.48
N PRO A 56 -29.72 4.25 41.27
CA PRO A 56 -30.71 4.30 40.21
C PRO A 56 -31.80 5.29 40.63
N ARG A 57 -32.12 6.26 39.76
CA ARG A 57 -33.26 7.20 39.81
C ARG A 57 -33.88 7.48 41.20
N ILE A 58 -33.61 8.66 41.75
CA ILE A 58 -34.61 9.64 42.26
C ILE A 58 -33.82 10.92 42.57
N SER A 59 -33.93 11.93 41.71
CA SER A 59 -33.88 13.37 42.02
C SER A 59 -33.51 14.13 40.74
N ASN A 60 -34.24 15.20 40.43
CA ASN A 60 -33.89 16.17 39.40
C ASN A 60 -32.63 16.96 39.81
N THR A 61 -31.51 16.26 39.99
CA THR A 61 -30.25 16.89 40.40
C THR A 61 -29.52 17.35 39.15
N THR A 62 -29.40 18.66 38.99
CA THR A 62 -28.62 19.25 37.91
C THR A 62 -27.13 18.98 38.15
N TYR A 63 -26.33 18.91 37.08
CA TYR A 63 -24.88 18.80 37.17
C TYR A 63 -24.30 19.87 38.11
N ARG A 64 -24.81 21.11 38.01
CA ARG A 64 -24.44 22.23 38.87
C ARG A 64 -24.71 21.96 40.36
N ALA A 65 -25.89 21.45 40.72
CA ALA A 65 -26.22 21.12 42.11
C ALA A 65 -25.38 19.97 42.68
N SER A 66 -25.01 18.98 41.85
CA SER A 66 -24.08 17.90 42.25
C SER A 66 -22.65 18.43 42.42
N LEU A 67 -22.21 19.32 41.51
CA LEU A 67 -20.90 19.96 41.56
C LEU A 67 -20.78 20.88 42.79
N GLU A 68 -21.79 21.71 43.08
CA GLU A 68 -21.84 22.60 44.25
C GLU A 68 -21.88 21.80 45.57
N ARG A 69 -22.63 20.68 45.62
CA ARG A 69 -22.64 19.77 46.79
C ARG A 69 -21.28 19.08 47.01
N HIS A 70 -20.54 18.81 45.94
CA HIS A 70 -19.19 18.25 46.04
C HIS A 70 -18.11 19.29 46.28
N GLN A 71 -18.26 20.52 45.79
CA GLN A 71 -17.40 21.65 46.11
C GLN A 71 -17.56 22.01 47.59
N THR A 72 -18.78 22.05 48.13
CA THR A 72 -19.02 22.22 49.57
C THR A 72 -18.50 21.05 50.41
N LEU A 73 -18.61 19.80 49.94
CA LEU A 73 -17.93 18.66 50.60
C LEU A 73 -16.40 18.78 50.53
N SER A 74 -15.83 19.27 49.44
CA SER A 74 -14.38 19.49 49.24
C SER A 74 -13.86 20.68 50.05
N GLU A 75 -14.65 21.74 50.20
CA GLU A 75 -14.36 22.91 51.03
C GLU A 75 -14.49 22.58 52.51
N ASN A 76 -15.50 21.79 52.90
CA ASN A 76 -15.58 21.19 54.23
C ASN A 76 -14.43 20.23 54.49
N SER A 77 -13.97 19.49 53.48
CA SER A 77 -12.75 18.65 53.58
C SER A 77 -11.50 19.51 53.77
N LYS A 78 -11.40 20.67 53.11
CA LYS A 78 -10.28 21.62 53.30
C LYS A 78 -10.32 22.30 54.68
N ALA A 79 -11.50 22.62 55.20
CA ALA A 79 -11.67 23.17 56.56
C ALA A 79 -11.34 22.13 57.65
N ILE A 80 -11.68 20.85 57.42
CA ILE A 80 -11.33 19.72 58.29
C ILE A 80 -9.83 19.38 58.16
N LEU A 81 -9.24 19.47 56.95
CA LEU A 81 -7.81 19.25 56.71
C LEU A 81 -6.91 20.34 57.32
N ALA A 82 -7.42 21.57 57.49
CA ALA A 82 -6.73 22.64 58.23
C ALA A 82 -6.74 22.42 59.75
N HIS A 83 -7.70 21.64 60.28
CA HIS A 83 -7.78 21.32 61.70
C HIS A 83 -7.09 20.00 62.08
N HIS A 84 -6.89 19.08 61.13
CA HIS A 84 -6.25 17.77 61.36
C HIS A 84 -4.76 17.71 60.97
N SER A 85 -4.12 18.83 60.62
CA SER A 85 -2.69 18.85 60.27
C SER A 85 -1.73 18.91 61.49
N SER A 86 -2.21 18.76 62.73
CA SER A 86 -1.36 18.84 63.93
C SER A 86 -1.22 17.57 64.78
N LEU A 87 -1.89 16.45 64.46
CA LEU A 87 -1.58 15.18 65.14
C LEU A 87 -1.73 13.98 64.18
N ASP A 88 -0.59 13.37 63.91
CA ASP A 88 -0.34 12.02 63.40
C ASP A 88 -0.81 11.64 61.98
N GLY A 89 0.15 11.05 61.24
CA GLY A 89 0.08 10.80 59.82
C GLY A 89 -0.85 9.68 59.37
N ASN A 90 -1.14 9.72 58.07
CA ASN A 90 -1.89 8.76 57.25
C ASN A 90 -3.41 8.75 57.42
N ASN A 91 -4.07 9.71 56.75
CA ASN A 91 -5.10 9.41 55.73
C ASN A 91 -5.58 10.71 55.06
N THR A 92 -4.84 11.18 54.06
CA THR A 92 -5.33 12.22 53.15
C THR A 92 -6.40 11.60 52.23
N THR A 93 -7.66 11.99 52.39
CA THR A 93 -8.76 11.59 51.50
C THR A 93 -8.58 12.25 50.13
N LEU A 94 -7.85 11.59 49.23
CA LEU A 94 -7.65 12.06 47.85
C LEU A 94 -9.01 12.14 47.11
N PRO A 95 -9.20 13.13 46.21
CA PRO A 95 -10.44 13.25 45.44
C PRO A 95 -10.59 12.14 44.38
N LEU A 96 -11.81 11.90 43.89
CA LEU A 96 -12.03 11.04 42.72
C LEU A 96 -11.73 11.80 41.43
N CYS A 97 -11.08 11.15 40.46
CA CYS A 97 -10.93 11.68 39.11
C CYS A 97 -12.29 11.64 38.38
N THR A 98 -12.91 12.81 38.18
CA THR A 98 -14.22 12.89 37.54
C THR A 98 -14.09 13.05 36.03
N VAL A 99 -14.63 12.10 35.28
CA VAL A 99 -14.71 12.11 33.82
C VAL A 99 -16.17 12.26 33.40
N VAL A 100 -16.47 13.31 32.65
CA VAL A 100 -17.83 13.65 32.24
C VAL A 100 -18.03 13.36 30.75
N PHE A 101 -19.00 12.53 30.44
CA PHE A 101 -19.47 12.31 29.08
C PHE A 101 -20.81 12.99 28.88
N GLU A 102 -20.96 13.65 27.75
CA GLU A 102 -22.21 14.23 27.29
C GLU A 102 -22.90 13.28 26.31
N PHE A 103 -24.18 13.08 26.56
CA PHE A 103 -25.09 12.25 25.80
C PHE A 103 -25.85 13.14 24.83
N LEU A 104 -25.60 12.94 23.53
CA LEU A 104 -26.09 13.78 22.44
C LEU A 104 -27.17 13.05 21.65
N ASP A 105 -28.24 13.76 21.31
CA ASP A 105 -29.26 13.25 20.38
C ASP A 105 -28.70 13.24 18.95
N ASN A 106 -28.56 12.04 18.39
CA ASN A 106 -28.14 11.80 17.00
C ASN A 106 -29.26 11.12 16.20
N SER A 107 -30.51 11.25 16.65
CA SER A 107 -31.65 10.61 15.98
C SER A 107 -31.81 11.18 14.57
N ASP A 108 -32.01 10.29 13.60
CA ASP A 108 -32.31 10.62 12.21
C ASP A 108 -33.65 9.97 11.80
N ASP A 109 -34.03 10.11 10.54
CA ASP A 109 -35.27 9.55 9.99
C ASP A 109 -35.33 8.00 10.08
N ILE A 110 -34.21 7.34 10.39
CA ILE A 110 -34.07 5.88 10.47
C ILE A 110 -34.37 5.37 11.89
N GLY A 111 -34.28 6.24 12.91
CA GLY A 111 -34.73 5.93 14.26
C GLY A 111 -33.98 6.67 15.37
N PRO A 112 -34.39 6.43 16.63
CA PRO A 112 -33.80 7.08 17.79
C PRO A 112 -32.35 6.61 18.03
N SER A 113 -31.40 7.54 17.98
CA SER A 113 -29.97 7.24 18.10
C SER A 113 -29.24 8.29 18.95
N VAL A 114 -28.18 7.87 19.63
CA VAL A 114 -27.48 8.66 20.65
C VAL A 114 -25.97 8.58 20.50
N GLY A 115 -25.29 9.71 20.70
CA GLY A 115 -23.83 9.81 20.72
C GLY A 115 -23.30 10.07 22.13
N LEU A 116 -22.06 9.65 22.39
CA LEU A 116 -21.32 10.01 23.59
C LEU A 116 -20.12 10.88 23.21
N LYS A 117 -19.96 12.02 23.88
CA LYS A 117 -18.84 12.94 23.70
C LYS A 117 -18.16 13.20 25.04
N LEU A 118 -16.83 13.12 25.10
CA LEU A 118 -16.09 13.55 26.30
C LEU A 118 -16.20 15.08 26.43
N ARG A 119 -16.65 15.57 27.58
CA ARG A 119 -16.77 17.01 27.84
C ARG A 119 -15.49 17.52 28.50
N LEU A 120 -14.82 18.46 27.84
CA LEU A 120 -13.55 19.04 28.31
C LEU A 120 -13.74 20.39 29.02
N ASP A 121 -14.79 21.14 28.71
CA ASP A 121 -15.06 22.46 29.28
C ASP A 121 -16.11 22.41 30.40
N SER A 122 -15.80 23.05 31.53
CA SER A 122 -16.65 23.15 32.72
C SER A 122 -17.57 24.37 32.72
N ILE A 123 -17.45 25.26 31.75
CA ILE A 123 -18.12 26.56 31.74
C ILE A 123 -18.65 26.84 30.34
N SER A 124 -19.96 26.73 30.17
CA SER A 124 -20.79 27.47 29.19
C SER A 124 -21.89 26.57 28.61
N LYS A 125 -23.13 26.96 28.94
CA LYS A 125 -24.42 26.55 28.38
C LYS A 125 -25.07 25.26 28.92
N ALA A 126 -26.32 25.48 29.35
CA ALA A 126 -27.40 24.56 29.70
C ALA A 126 -27.43 23.89 31.08
N PHE A 127 -28.65 23.72 31.62
CA PHE A 127 -28.96 22.88 32.77
C PHE A 127 -28.80 21.40 32.36
N LEU A 128 -27.59 20.86 32.55
CA LEU A 128 -27.31 19.46 32.27
C LEU A 128 -27.88 18.57 33.39
N HIS A 129 -28.51 17.47 33.00
CA HIS A 129 -29.01 16.45 33.91
C HIS A 129 -28.10 15.23 33.92
N ILE A 130 -27.86 14.66 35.10
CA ILE A 130 -27.09 13.43 35.25
C ILE A 130 -28.02 12.25 34.95
N ILE A 131 -27.68 11.44 33.95
CA ILE A 131 -28.43 10.22 33.58
C ILE A 131 -27.77 8.96 34.14
N TYR A 132 -26.45 9.00 34.36
CA TYR A 132 -25.71 7.88 34.93
C TYR A 132 -24.50 8.39 35.71
N GLU A 133 -24.21 7.74 36.83
CA GLU A 133 -23.06 8.02 37.66
C GLU A 133 -22.50 6.72 38.24
N ARG A 134 -21.19 6.51 38.11
CA ARG A 134 -20.45 5.43 38.78
C ARG A 134 -19.17 5.97 39.39
N ALA A 135 -18.91 5.62 40.64
CA ALA A 135 -17.64 5.83 41.29
C ALA A 135 -16.98 4.48 41.57
N THR A 136 -15.70 4.37 41.25
CA THR A 136 -14.87 3.19 41.52
C THR A 136 -13.61 3.65 42.24
N THR A 137 -13.39 3.17 43.46
CA THR A 137 -12.21 3.51 44.27
C THR A 137 -11.01 2.64 43.87
N CYS A 138 -9.82 3.24 43.91
CA CYS A 138 -8.55 2.58 43.68
C CYS A 138 -7.97 2.10 45.01
N THR A 139 -7.47 0.85 45.06
CA THR A 139 -6.61 0.41 46.16
C THR A 139 -5.16 0.81 45.86
N PRO A 140 -4.38 1.24 46.86
CA PRO A 140 -3.02 1.77 46.67
C PRO A 140 -2.00 0.77 46.11
N ASP A 141 -2.31 -0.53 46.08
CA ASP A 141 -1.40 -1.60 45.63
C ASP A 141 -1.27 -1.79 44.11
N ARG A 142 -2.05 -1.09 43.27
CA ARG A 142 -2.04 -1.32 41.81
C ARG A 142 -1.25 -0.27 41.04
N ARG A 143 -0.34 -0.74 40.16
CA ARG A 143 0.50 0.12 39.27
C ARG A 143 -0.31 0.96 38.28
N ALA A 144 -1.50 0.50 37.89
CA ALA A 144 -2.47 1.26 37.08
C ALA A 144 -3.89 0.79 37.47
N PHE A 145 -4.85 1.71 37.44
CA PHE A 145 -6.24 1.43 37.82
C PHE A 145 -7.18 1.71 36.66
N VAL A 146 -8.03 0.75 36.32
CA VAL A 146 -8.95 0.84 35.18
C VAL A 146 -10.38 0.72 35.67
N SER A 147 -11.24 1.66 35.30
CA SER A 147 -12.68 1.56 35.45
C SER A 147 -13.29 1.30 34.07
N HIS A 148 -13.90 0.13 33.91
CA HIS A 148 -14.54 -0.31 32.67
C HIS A 148 -16.07 -0.32 32.85
N LEU A 149 -16.79 0.24 31.87
CA LEU A 149 -18.25 0.31 31.81
C LEU A 149 -18.74 -0.32 30.52
N GLN A 150 -19.80 -1.13 30.62
CA GLN A 150 -20.55 -1.63 29.45
C GLN A 150 -21.97 -1.09 29.49
N LEU A 151 -22.24 -0.04 28.72
CA LEU A 151 -23.50 0.69 28.76
C LEU A 151 -24.50 0.12 27.74
N THR A 152 -25.69 -0.19 28.21
CA THR A 152 -26.91 -0.40 27.42
C THR A 152 -27.82 0.80 27.54
N SER A 153 -28.52 1.13 26.46
CA SER A 153 -29.56 2.17 26.46
C SER A 153 -30.76 1.69 25.66
N ASN A 154 -31.93 2.24 25.95
CA ASN A 154 -33.13 2.10 25.12
C ASN A 154 -33.02 2.84 23.78
N HIS A 155 -31.98 3.66 23.56
CA HIS A 155 -31.61 4.24 22.27
C HIS A 155 -30.35 3.58 21.70
N TYR A 156 -30.21 3.57 20.37
CA TYR A 156 -29.03 2.99 19.71
C TYR A 156 -27.82 3.92 19.81
N PHE A 157 -26.69 3.42 20.32
CA PHE A 157 -25.44 4.18 20.30
C PHE A 157 -24.87 4.26 18.87
N ARG A 158 -24.73 5.48 18.36
CA ARG A 158 -24.08 5.78 17.07
C ARG A 158 -22.79 6.55 17.30
N ARG A 159 -21.74 6.25 16.53
CA ARG A 159 -20.54 7.09 16.52
C ARG A 159 -20.92 8.47 15.98
N LEU A 160 -20.43 9.53 16.63
CA LEU A 160 -20.52 10.89 16.08
C LEU A 160 -19.86 10.88 14.70
N ILE A 161 -20.65 11.11 13.66
CA ILE A 161 -20.16 11.30 12.30
C ILE A 161 -19.67 12.75 12.23
N ASN A 162 -18.48 12.95 11.69
CA ASN A 162 -17.89 14.28 11.54
C ASN A 162 -18.81 15.14 10.64
N PRO A 163 -19.28 16.34 11.06
CA PRO A 163 -20.19 17.16 10.27
C PRO A 163 -19.64 17.61 8.92
N ASP A 164 -18.32 17.56 8.72
CA ASP A 164 -17.66 17.94 7.45
C ASP A 164 -17.71 16.86 6.36
N TYR A 165 -18.30 15.69 6.63
CA TYR A 165 -18.49 14.65 5.61
C TYR A 165 -19.92 14.71 5.06
N PRO A 166 -20.12 15.09 3.78
CA PRO A 166 -21.43 15.01 3.16
C PRO A 166 -21.92 13.56 3.19
N SER A 167 -23.12 13.40 3.73
CA SER A 167 -23.81 12.13 3.96
C SER A 167 -24.02 11.37 2.65
N VAL A 168 -23.35 10.23 2.49
CA VAL A 168 -23.80 9.18 1.57
C VAL A 168 -24.93 8.39 2.25
N PRO A 169 -26.11 8.16 1.63
CA PRO A 169 -27.31 7.70 2.33
C PRO A 169 -27.34 6.20 2.70
N THR A 170 -26.20 5.50 2.64
CA THR A 170 -26.18 4.03 2.73
C THR A 170 -24.95 3.52 3.45
N TYR A 171 -24.80 3.86 4.74
CA TYR A 171 -23.88 3.10 5.59
C TYR A 171 -24.59 1.89 6.22
N PRO A 172 -24.04 0.66 6.06
CA PRO A 172 -24.55 -0.51 6.75
C PRO A 172 -24.37 -0.31 8.26
N ARG A 173 -25.31 -0.86 9.04
CA ARG A 173 -25.32 -0.88 10.52
C ARG A 173 -23.88 -1.02 11.07
N PRO A 174 -23.47 -0.21 12.07
CA PRO A 174 -22.14 -0.35 12.65
C PRO A 174 -21.98 -1.77 13.22
N ARG A 175 -21.12 -2.58 12.60
CA ARG A 175 -20.81 -3.96 13.02
C ARG A 175 -19.98 -4.03 14.32
N SER A 176 -19.61 -2.89 14.92
CA SER A 176 -18.77 -2.82 16.12
C SER A 176 -19.36 -1.90 17.18
N MET A 177 -19.16 -2.27 18.43
CA MET A 177 -19.64 -1.52 19.59
C MET A 177 -18.83 -0.23 19.78
N PRO A 178 -19.45 0.96 19.84
CA PRO A 178 -18.75 2.20 20.13
C PRO A 178 -17.97 2.09 21.45
N THR A 179 -16.66 2.38 21.42
CA THR A 179 -15.77 2.29 22.58
C THR A 179 -15.08 3.63 22.80
N HIS A 180 -15.13 4.15 24.02
CA HIS A 180 -14.43 5.36 24.46
C HIS A 180 -13.34 4.99 25.47
N MET A 181 -12.12 5.49 25.26
CA MET A 181 -11.00 5.29 26.18
C MET A 181 -10.45 6.64 26.64
N VAL A 182 -10.32 6.83 27.96
CA VAL A 182 -9.74 8.03 28.58
C VAL A 182 -8.57 7.59 29.46
N ARG A 183 -7.41 8.23 29.28
CA ARG A 183 -6.24 8.01 30.13
C ARG A 183 -5.97 9.26 30.95
N VAL A 184 -5.83 9.08 32.26
CA VAL A 184 -5.56 10.15 33.23
C VAL A 184 -4.09 10.04 33.62
N LEU A 185 -3.33 11.06 33.26
CA LEU A 185 -1.90 11.15 33.49
C LEU A 185 -1.61 11.81 34.86
N PRO A 186 -0.48 11.49 35.52
CA PRO A 186 -0.07 12.16 36.75
C PRO A 186 0.18 13.66 36.51
N LEU A 187 -0.13 14.51 37.50
CA LEU A 187 0.23 15.93 37.47
C LEU A 187 1.76 16.09 37.54
N SER A 188 2.29 16.93 36.65
CA SER A 188 3.72 17.14 36.40
C SER A 188 4.46 17.63 37.64
N GLY A 189 5.03 16.70 38.39
CA GLY A 189 5.92 16.94 39.53
C GLY A 189 6.56 15.66 40.06
N SER A 190 5.94 14.49 39.82
CA SER A 190 6.50 13.18 40.12
C SER A 190 6.19 12.14 39.04
N ALA A 191 6.23 12.55 37.76
CA ALA A 191 6.19 11.58 36.68
C ALA A 191 7.35 10.59 36.89
N PRO A 192 7.10 9.27 36.95
CA PRO A 192 8.19 8.31 36.96
C PRO A 192 9.10 8.63 35.77
N ILE A 193 10.42 8.51 35.96
CA ILE A 193 11.39 8.61 34.87
C ILE A 193 11.00 7.52 33.88
N PHE A 194 10.19 7.87 32.88
CA PHE A 194 9.93 6.99 31.78
C PHE A 194 11.28 6.88 31.09
N LEU A 195 11.94 5.74 31.24
CA LEU A 195 13.15 5.43 30.50
C LEU A 195 12.76 5.51 29.03
N GLN A 196 13.04 6.65 28.43
CA GLN A 196 12.67 6.93 27.06
C GLN A 196 13.44 5.93 26.21
N LEU A 197 12.72 4.96 25.65
CA LEU A 197 13.33 3.97 24.79
C LEU A 197 14.04 4.68 23.64
N PRO A 198 15.21 4.20 23.20
CA PRO A 198 15.87 4.71 22.01
C PRO A 198 14.89 4.80 20.84
N LEU A 199 15.02 5.85 20.02
CA LEU A 199 14.09 6.08 18.91
C LEU A 199 14.02 4.89 17.95
N THR A 200 15.13 4.16 17.77
CA THR A 200 15.18 2.94 16.97
C THR A 200 14.26 1.84 17.50
N ILE A 201 14.14 1.71 18.83
CA ILE A 201 13.24 0.75 19.48
C ILE A 201 11.79 1.21 19.33
N LEU A 202 11.49 2.49 19.57
CA LEU A 202 10.15 3.04 19.38
C LEU A 202 9.63 2.84 17.96
N ARG A 203 10.51 3.08 16.97
CA ARG A 203 10.20 2.84 15.55
C ARG A 203 9.93 1.36 15.28
N ARG A 204 10.77 0.43 15.78
CA ARG A 204 10.53 -1.01 15.63
C ARG A 204 9.21 -1.46 16.24
N ILE A 205 8.85 -0.94 17.43
CA ILE A 205 7.57 -1.23 18.07
C ILE A 205 6.41 -0.78 17.18
N ALA A 206 6.46 0.44 16.66
CA ALA A 206 5.43 0.95 15.75
C ALA A 206 5.35 0.14 14.46
N THR A 207 6.47 -0.12 13.77
CA THR A 207 6.50 -0.94 12.56
C THR A 207 5.96 -2.35 12.81
N PHE A 208 6.28 -2.96 13.96
CA PHE A 208 5.75 -4.27 14.33
C PHE A 208 4.24 -4.23 14.60
N ALA A 209 3.73 -3.19 15.26
CA ALA A 209 2.30 -3.00 15.48
C ALA A 209 1.52 -2.93 14.15
N PHE A 210 2.15 -2.39 13.09
CA PHE A 210 1.57 -2.32 11.74
C PHE A 210 1.91 -3.51 10.83
N SER A 211 2.68 -4.50 11.28
CA SER A 211 2.98 -5.69 10.45
C SER A 211 1.73 -6.56 10.27
N ARG A 212 0.81 -6.51 11.24
CA ARG A 212 -0.53 -7.08 11.15
C ARG A 212 -1.41 -6.10 10.41
N ARG A 213 -1.67 -6.41 9.14
CA ARG A 213 -2.33 -5.60 8.09
C ARG A 213 -3.78 -5.21 8.42
N GLU A 214 -3.99 -4.51 9.52
CA GLU A 214 -5.31 -4.03 9.96
C GLU A 214 -5.67 -2.74 9.22
N SER A 215 -6.96 -2.59 8.89
CA SER A 215 -7.49 -1.39 8.25
C SER A 215 -7.31 -0.16 9.15
N GLY A 216 -6.76 0.94 8.63
CA GLY A 216 -6.62 2.19 9.37
C GLY A 216 -5.23 2.47 9.95
N PHE A 217 -4.17 1.99 9.29
CA PHE A 217 -2.78 2.18 9.72
C PHE A 217 -2.47 3.65 10.02
N ARG A 218 -2.99 4.62 9.23
CA ARG A 218 -2.71 6.05 9.45
C ARG A 218 -3.23 6.54 10.79
N ARG A 219 -4.43 6.07 11.19
CA ARG A 219 -5.01 6.40 12.50
C ARG A 219 -4.18 5.82 13.64
N GLY A 220 -3.71 4.59 13.47
CA GLY A 220 -2.80 3.98 14.44
C GLY A 220 -1.48 4.75 14.52
N LEU A 221 -0.91 5.15 13.39
CA LEU A 221 0.36 5.89 13.34
C LEU A 221 0.23 7.26 14.02
N LEU A 222 -0.86 7.97 13.75
CA LEU A 222 -1.20 9.21 14.44
C LEU A 222 -1.34 8.99 15.95
N SER A 223 -1.98 7.90 16.38
CA SER A 223 -2.12 7.57 17.80
C SER A 223 -0.76 7.42 18.49
N PHE A 224 0.25 6.84 17.82
CA PHE A 224 1.62 6.79 18.35
C PHE A 224 2.26 8.18 18.44
N GLY A 225 2.14 9.00 17.39
CA GLY A 225 2.69 10.36 17.39
C GLY A 225 2.09 11.27 18.47
N LEU A 226 0.86 10.97 18.92
CA LEU A 226 0.16 11.71 19.97
C LEU A 226 0.48 11.25 21.40
N ILE A 227 1.31 10.20 21.59
CA ILE A 227 1.67 9.72 22.94
C ILE A 227 2.47 10.80 23.69
N CYS A 228 3.61 11.22 23.13
CA CYS A 228 4.42 12.32 23.64
C CYS A 228 5.47 12.76 22.58
N LYS A 229 6.21 13.84 22.87
CA LYS A 229 7.25 14.38 21.97
C LYS A 229 8.28 13.35 21.50
N ALA A 230 8.60 12.35 22.32
CA ALA A 230 9.54 11.28 21.99
C ALA A 230 9.07 10.40 20.82
N TRP A 231 7.76 10.24 20.65
CA TRP A 231 7.15 9.38 19.64
C TRP A 231 6.85 10.12 18.34
N LEU A 232 6.95 11.46 18.30
CA LEU A 232 6.73 12.24 17.07
C LEU A 232 7.51 11.70 15.85
N PRO A 233 8.80 11.31 15.96
CA PRO A 233 9.56 10.83 14.79
C PRO A 233 9.11 9.44 14.29
N VAL A 234 8.19 8.76 15.00
CA VAL A 234 7.52 7.56 14.48
C VAL A 234 6.60 7.91 13.32
N LEU A 235 6.05 9.14 13.27
CA LEU A 235 5.21 9.59 12.16
C LEU A 235 5.95 9.59 10.82
N ASP A 236 7.28 9.60 10.83
CA ASP A 236 8.10 9.57 9.61
C ASP A 236 7.94 8.27 8.83
N ILE A 237 7.52 7.19 9.51
CA ILE A 237 7.15 5.91 8.89
C ILE A 237 6.07 6.12 7.82
N PHE A 238 5.18 7.13 7.97
CA PHE A 238 4.18 7.47 6.97
C PHE A 238 4.81 7.67 5.57
N PHE A 239 5.90 8.42 5.49
CA PHE A 239 6.57 8.73 4.22
C PHE A 239 7.42 7.56 3.69
N GLU A 240 7.91 6.68 4.57
CA GLU A 240 8.68 5.50 4.18
C GLU A 240 7.82 4.42 3.52
N ILE A 241 6.56 4.31 3.94
CA ILE A 241 5.61 3.32 3.43
C ILE A 241 4.67 3.90 2.38
N LEU A 242 4.71 5.22 2.16
CA LEU A 242 4.03 5.85 1.03
C LEU A 242 4.60 5.26 -0.26
N GLY A 243 3.75 4.75 -1.16
CA GLY A 243 4.22 4.05 -2.36
C GLY A 243 4.47 2.53 -2.19
N HIS A 244 4.41 1.98 -0.97
CA HIS A 244 4.81 0.59 -0.74
C HIS A 244 3.67 -0.41 -1.05
N PRO A 245 3.87 -1.40 -1.95
CA PRO A 245 2.81 -2.30 -2.47
C PRO A 245 2.05 -3.06 -1.38
N ASN A 246 2.77 -3.47 -0.33
CA ASN A 246 2.21 -4.30 0.74
C ASN A 246 1.31 -3.56 1.74
N TYR A 247 1.26 -2.23 1.70
CA TYR A 247 0.50 -1.41 2.67
C TYR A 247 -0.80 -0.84 2.11
N HIS A 248 -0.90 -0.66 0.78
CA HIS A 248 -2.03 0.03 0.15
C HIS A 248 -3.01 -0.89 -0.61
N SER A 249 -2.75 -2.20 -0.66
CA SER A 249 -3.57 -3.16 -1.42
C SER A 249 -4.96 -3.46 -0.84
N ARG A 250 -5.28 -2.96 0.36
CA ARG A 250 -6.62 -3.10 0.99
C ARG A 250 -7.27 -1.73 1.19
N ILE A 251 -7.78 -1.23 0.07
CA ILE A 251 -8.80 -0.19 -0.14
C ILE A 251 -9.55 0.17 1.16
N LYS A 252 -9.23 1.34 1.73
CA LYS A 252 -10.06 2.21 2.61
C LYS A 252 -9.29 3.31 3.35
N ASP A 253 -7.95 3.36 3.27
CA ASP A 253 -7.13 4.32 4.03
C ASP A 253 -6.07 5.05 3.17
N LEU A 254 -6.41 5.43 1.93
CA LEU A 254 -5.49 6.15 1.04
C LEU A 254 -5.24 7.60 1.51
N PRO A 255 -3.98 8.09 1.47
CA PRO A 255 -3.64 9.50 1.73
C PRO A 255 -4.10 10.44 0.63
N SER A 256 -4.46 11.67 1.01
CA SER A 256 -4.65 12.77 0.04
C SER A 256 -3.29 13.23 -0.47
N ALA A 257 -3.09 13.26 -1.79
CA ALA A 257 -1.88 13.77 -2.41
C ALA A 257 -1.64 15.24 -2.04
N ALA A 258 -2.68 16.08 -2.07
CA ALA A 258 -2.58 17.49 -1.69
C ALA A 258 -2.16 17.68 -0.21
N ALA A 259 -2.65 16.82 0.70
CA ALA A 259 -2.20 16.86 2.09
C ALA A 259 -0.73 16.43 2.25
N ALA A 260 -0.30 15.40 1.50
CA ALA A 260 1.09 14.96 1.49
C ALA A 260 2.03 16.04 0.92
N ALA A 261 1.67 16.65 -0.21
CA ALA A 261 2.40 17.76 -0.83
C ALA A 261 2.58 18.92 0.15
N ARG A 262 1.48 19.43 0.74
CA ARG A 262 1.53 20.52 1.75
C ARG A 262 2.39 20.15 2.96
N THR A 263 2.36 18.89 3.38
CA THR A 263 3.21 18.46 4.51
C THR A 263 4.69 18.51 4.14
N LEU A 264 5.05 18.10 2.92
CA LEU A 264 6.43 18.19 2.43
C LEU A 264 6.88 19.64 2.24
N GLU A 265 5.99 20.52 1.79
CA GLU A 265 6.26 21.98 1.68
C GLU A 265 6.55 22.59 3.04
N CYS A 266 5.75 22.27 4.06
CA CYS A 266 5.93 22.75 5.43
C CYS A 266 7.12 22.08 6.15
N LYS A 267 7.48 20.85 5.76
CA LYS A 267 8.48 20.01 6.42
C LYS A 267 9.37 19.29 5.39
N PRO A 268 10.25 20.01 4.69
CA PRO A 268 11.07 19.45 3.62
C PRO A 268 12.04 18.37 4.12
N GLU A 269 12.40 18.36 5.40
CA GLU A 269 13.25 17.32 5.98
C GLU A 269 12.63 15.92 5.95
N LYS A 270 11.31 15.82 5.73
CA LYS A 270 10.59 14.56 5.58
C LYS A 270 10.74 13.94 4.19
N ALA A 271 11.11 14.72 3.19
CA ALA A 271 11.29 14.25 1.81
C ALA A 271 12.32 13.12 1.68
N LYS A 272 13.34 13.08 2.56
CA LYS A 272 14.36 12.03 2.57
C LYS A 272 13.83 10.62 2.86
N PHE A 273 12.66 10.53 3.49
CA PHE A 273 12.01 9.27 3.83
C PHE A 273 11.20 8.71 2.65
N LEU A 274 10.83 9.57 1.69
CA LEU A 274 10.07 9.15 0.51
C LEU A 274 11.02 8.53 -0.52
N LYS A 275 10.98 7.20 -0.64
CA LYS A 275 11.80 6.42 -1.58
C LYS A 275 11.02 5.92 -2.78
N ILE A 276 9.74 5.68 -2.59
CA ILE A 276 8.85 5.11 -3.61
C ILE A 276 7.72 6.09 -3.86
N PHE A 277 7.45 6.38 -5.12
CA PHE A 277 6.30 7.18 -5.53
C PHE A 277 5.41 6.37 -6.45
N ARG A 278 4.11 6.30 -6.13
CA ARG A 278 3.10 5.65 -6.97
C ARG A 278 1.86 6.52 -7.06
N SER A 279 1.45 6.89 -8.27
CA SER A 279 0.29 7.78 -8.47
C SER A 279 -1.03 7.17 -7.97
N ARG A 280 -1.16 5.83 -7.97
CA ARG A 280 -2.36 5.11 -7.50
C ARG A 280 -2.47 4.98 -5.98
N ASP A 281 -1.41 5.30 -5.23
CA ASP A 281 -1.39 5.15 -3.77
C ASP A 281 -2.01 6.36 -3.05
N TYR A 282 -2.63 7.28 -3.78
CA TYR A 282 -3.33 8.43 -3.24
C TYR A 282 -4.84 8.35 -3.51
N PHE A 283 -5.60 9.01 -2.65
CA PHE A 283 -7.04 9.17 -2.83
C PHE A 283 -7.31 9.98 -4.09
N ILE A 284 -8.19 9.45 -4.96
CA ILE A 284 -8.69 10.15 -6.15
C ILE A 284 -9.83 11.05 -5.68
N ASP A 285 -9.60 12.36 -5.74
CA ASP A 285 -10.65 13.37 -5.57
C ASP A 285 -11.33 13.64 -6.93
N ASP A 286 -12.48 14.30 -6.96
CA ASP A 286 -13.25 14.54 -8.20
C ASP A 286 -12.52 15.44 -9.23
N ASP A 287 -11.36 16.01 -8.87
CA ASP A 287 -10.53 16.89 -9.70
C ASP A 287 -9.16 16.25 -10.03
N GLU A 288 -9.05 15.68 -11.22
CA GLU A 288 -7.84 15.01 -11.73
C GLU A 288 -6.65 15.97 -11.91
N ASP A 289 -6.90 17.23 -12.29
CA ASP A 289 -5.84 18.22 -12.50
C ASP A 289 -5.21 18.63 -11.17
N ASN A 290 -6.03 18.82 -10.13
CA ASN A 290 -5.54 19.09 -8.77
C ASN A 290 -4.75 17.91 -8.20
N LEU A 291 -5.19 16.67 -8.44
CA LEU A 291 -4.47 15.47 -8.03
C LEU A 291 -3.10 15.37 -8.72
N ALA A 292 -3.06 15.56 -10.04
CA ALA A 292 -1.82 15.53 -10.82
C ALA A 292 -0.87 16.69 -10.46
N GLY A 293 -1.40 17.89 -10.19
CA GLY A 293 -0.62 19.01 -9.66
C GLY A 293 0.03 18.66 -8.32
N ALA A 294 -0.71 18.03 -7.41
CA ALA A 294 -0.16 17.56 -6.13
C ALA A 294 0.92 16.48 -6.31
N HIS A 295 0.75 15.55 -7.27
CA HIS A 295 1.78 14.56 -7.61
C HIS A 295 3.08 15.23 -8.07
N ILE A 296 2.99 16.25 -8.92
CA ILE A 296 4.15 17.02 -9.38
C ILE A 296 4.83 17.72 -8.20
N SER A 297 4.06 18.36 -7.31
CA SER A 297 4.62 18.98 -6.10
C SER A 297 5.35 17.98 -5.20
N ILE A 298 4.80 16.78 -5.01
CA ILE A 298 5.47 15.72 -4.25
C ILE A 298 6.79 15.33 -4.92
N LEU A 299 6.78 15.06 -6.23
CA LEU A 299 7.98 14.68 -6.97
C LEU A 299 9.05 15.78 -6.92
N LYS A 300 8.65 17.05 -7.03
CA LYS A 300 9.56 18.20 -6.96
C LYS A 300 10.30 18.30 -5.63
N LEU A 301 9.64 17.92 -4.53
CA LEU A 301 10.20 17.99 -3.18
C LEU A 301 10.98 16.73 -2.80
N ALA A 302 10.64 15.59 -3.40
CA ALA A 302 11.14 14.27 -3.03
C ALA A 302 12.41 13.87 -3.79
N THR A 303 13.53 14.49 -3.41
CA THR A 303 14.83 14.36 -4.10
C THR A 303 15.50 12.97 -4.00
N PHE A 304 15.00 12.09 -3.12
CA PHE A 304 15.61 10.79 -2.81
C PHE A 304 14.85 9.59 -3.36
N ILE A 305 13.88 9.83 -4.24
CA ILE A 305 13.07 8.77 -4.85
C ILE A 305 13.94 7.87 -5.71
N THR A 306 13.80 6.56 -5.49
CA THR A 306 14.45 5.49 -6.26
C THR A 306 13.47 4.77 -7.18
N ASP A 307 12.17 4.78 -6.84
CA ASP A 307 11.16 4.00 -7.53
C ASP A 307 9.97 4.89 -7.89
N ILE A 308 9.61 4.96 -9.17
CA ILE A 308 8.52 5.77 -9.68
C ILE A 308 7.54 4.89 -10.45
N THR A 309 6.26 4.92 -10.07
CA THR A 309 5.16 4.29 -10.80
C THR A 309 4.10 5.33 -11.14
N ILE A 310 3.79 5.46 -12.43
CA ILE A 310 2.85 6.45 -12.95
C ILE A 310 1.77 5.74 -13.74
N SER A 311 0.52 6.13 -13.51
CA SER A 311 -0.61 5.55 -14.21
C SER A 311 -1.22 6.45 -15.28
N SER A 312 -1.28 7.76 -15.01
CA SER A 312 -1.80 8.75 -15.94
C SER A 312 -1.26 10.13 -15.57
N VAL A 313 -1.04 10.97 -16.57
CA VAL A 313 -0.67 12.39 -16.41
C VAL A 313 -1.58 13.20 -17.34
N PRO A 314 -2.35 14.17 -16.82
CA PRO A 314 -3.17 15.04 -17.66
C PRO A 314 -2.32 15.80 -18.69
N PRO A 315 -2.85 16.08 -19.90
CA PRO A 315 -2.07 16.70 -20.98
C PRO A 315 -1.54 18.10 -20.62
N SER A 316 -2.33 18.85 -19.85
CA SER A 316 -1.96 20.17 -19.31
C SER A 316 -0.73 20.12 -18.39
N LEU A 317 -0.40 18.95 -17.87
CA LEU A 317 0.62 18.74 -16.83
C LEU A 317 1.78 17.85 -17.28
N VAL A 318 1.79 17.41 -18.55
CA VAL A 318 2.89 16.59 -19.10
C VAL A 318 4.23 17.35 -19.04
N ASP A 319 4.30 18.58 -19.54
CA ASP A 319 5.56 19.33 -19.53
C ASP A 319 6.04 19.67 -18.10
N PRO A 320 5.18 20.16 -17.18
CA PRO A 320 5.54 20.31 -15.77
C PRO A 320 6.05 19.02 -15.13
N PHE A 321 5.42 17.89 -15.45
CA PHE A 321 5.83 16.58 -14.96
C PHE A 321 7.21 16.19 -15.49
N LEU A 322 7.45 16.26 -16.81
CA LEU A 322 8.73 15.92 -17.43
C LEU A 322 9.88 16.78 -16.89
N ASN A 323 9.64 18.09 -16.76
CA ASN A 323 10.61 19.02 -16.18
C ASN A 323 10.97 18.65 -14.74
N THR A 324 9.97 18.26 -13.94
CA THR A 324 10.20 17.89 -12.53
C THR A 324 10.90 16.54 -12.42
N ALA A 325 10.45 15.55 -13.18
CA ALA A 325 10.96 14.18 -13.12
C ALA A 325 12.42 14.10 -13.62
N SER A 326 12.81 14.91 -14.61
CA SER A 326 14.20 14.94 -15.12
C SER A 326 15.24 15.41 -14.09
N MET A 327 14.80 16.14 -13.05
CA MET A 327 15.65 16.58 -11.94
C MET A 327 15.98 15.46 -10.94
N LEU A 328 15.23 14.35 -10.95
CA LEU A 328 15.41 13.25 -10.02
C LEU A 328 16.59 12.37 -10.44
N LYS A 329 17.72 12.42 -9.72
CA LYS A 329 18.94 11.69 -10.11
C LYS A 329 19.07 10.28 -9.53
N ALA A 330 18.33 9.96 -8.47
CA ALA A 330 18.44 8.68 -7.75
C ALA A 330 17.52 7.58 -8.28
N VAL A 331 16.77 7.83 -9.36
CA VAL A 331 15.77 6.89 -9.90
C VAL A 331 16.44 5.64 -10.45
N ARG A 332 16.02 4.48 -9.96
CA ARG A 332 16.49 3.14 -10.34
C ARG A 332 15.43 2.31 -11.05
N ASN A 333 14.17 2.47 -10.65
CA ASN A 333 13.05 1.72 -11.20
C ASN A 333 11.97 2.70 -11.68
N PHE A 334 11.59 2.57 -12.95
CA PHE A 334 10.53 3.36 -13.53
C PHE A 334 9.46 2.48 -14.15
N THR A 335 8.21 2.74 -13.80
CA THR A 335 7.05 2.03 -14.32
C THR A 335 6.00 3.02 -14.79
N VAL A 336 5.60 2.90 -16.05
CA VAL A 336 4.44 3.60 -16.61
C VAL A 336 3.41 2.54 -16.95
N SER A 337 2.23 2.59 -16.33
CA SER A 337 1.15 1.62 -16.60
C SER A 337 -0.19 2.33 -16.76
N THR A 338 -0.72 2.35 -17.98
CA THR A 338 -2.06 2.88 -18.26
C THR A 338 -3.15 1.81 -18.21
N GLN A 339 -2.78 0.56 -17.89
CA GLN A 339 -3.73 -0.52 -17.73
C GLN A 339 -4.38 -0.42 -16.34
N ASP A 340 -5.69 -0.17 -16.32
CA ASP A 340 -6.50 -0.27 -15.11
C ASP A 340 -6.59 -1.74 -14.68
N ASP A 341 -5.63 -2.19 -13.87
CA ASP A 341 -5.59 -3.53 -13.27
C ASP A 341 -6.74 -3.81 -12.29
N MET A 342 -7.68 -2.88 -12.13
CA MET A 342 -8.92 -3.15 -11.42
C MET A 342 -9.90 -3.79 -12.38
N GLY A 343 -10.05 -5.11 -12.26
CA GLY A 343 -11.19 -5.89 -12.77
C GLY A 343 -12.54 -5.48 -12.14
N SER A 344 -12.81 -4.17 -12.06
CA SER A 344 -14.07 -3.58 -11.68
C SER A 344 -14.83 -3.28 -12.96
N SER A 345 -15.60 -4.27 -13.41
CA SER A 345 -16.63 -4.19 -14.44
C SER A 345 -17.81 -3.27 -14.05
N SER A 346 -17.56 -2.19 -13.32
CA SER A 346 -18.56 -1.20 -12.94
C SER A 346 -17.94 0.19 -12.85
N SER A 347 -18.02 0.95 -13.93
CA SER A 347 -18.79 2.20 -13.93
C SER A 347 -18.59 2.92 -15.25
N THR A 348 -19.73 3.30 -15.81
CA THR A 348 -20.01 4.07 -17.02
C THR A 348 -19.55 5.54 -16.92
N ILE A 349 -18.37 5.79 -16.34
CA ILE A 349 -17.74 7.10 -16.36
C ILE A 349 -16.86 7.14 -17.60
N SER A 350 -17.16 8.10 -18.48
CA SER A 350 -16.60 8.27 -19.81
C SER A 350 -15.13 7.85 -19.88
N LYS A 351 -14.81 6.92 -20.79
CA LYS A 351 -13.48 6.71 -21.35
C LYS A 351 -13.02 8.01 -22.04
N LYS A 352 -12.74 9.06 -21.26
CA LYS A 352 -11.89 10.14 -21.74
C LYS A 352 -10.52 9.49 -21.80
N SER A 353 -10.05 9.32 -23.03
CA SER A 353 -8.68 8.94 -23.34
C SER A 353 -7.75 9.91 -22.64
N SER A 354 -7.37 9.62 -21.40
CA SER A 354 -6.34 10.36 -20.70
C SER A 354 -5.08 10.20 -21.57
N PRO A 355 -4.54 11.31 -22.10
CA PRO A 355 -3.42 11.23 -23.01
C PRO A 355 -2.24 10.57 -22.32
N GLN A 356 -1.63 9.64 -23.04
CA GLN A 356 -0.56 8.80 -22.55
C GLN A 356 0.77 9.52 -22.75
N LEU A 357 1.71 9.37 -21.81
CA LEU A 357 3.10 9.76 -22.04
C LEU A 357 3.60 9.04 -23.30
N ARG A 358 4.05 9.79 -24.30
CA ARG A 358 4.56 9.21 -25.54
C ARG A 358 5.88 8.51 -25.26
N ILE A 359 6.24 7.53 -26.07
CA ILE A 359 7.54 6.84 -25.96
C ILE A 359 8.70 7.83 -26.10
N SER A 360 8.57 8.86 -26.95
CA SER A 360 9.55 9.94 -27.06
C SER A 360 9.77 10.67 -25.73
N ASP A 361 8.71 10.92 -24.97
CA ASP A 361 8.77 11.67 -23.72
C ASP A 361 9.45 10.83 -22.64
N ILE A 362 9.13 9.52 -22.62
CA ILE A 362 9.77 8.55 -21.72
C ILE A 362 11.27 8.44 -22.04
N LEU A 363 11.63 8.33 -23.32
CA LEU A 363 13.02 8.27 -23.75
C LEU A 363 13.79 9.54 -23.37
N ASN A 364 13.20 10.72 -23.60
CA ASN A 364 13.80 11.98 -23.18
C ASN A 364 13.98 12.04 -21.66
N LEU A 365 13.02 11.54 -20.89
CA LEU A 365 13.09 11.52 -19.43
C LEU A 365 14.23 10.63 -18.91
N ILE A 366 14.31 9.37 -19.37
CA ILE A 366 15.31 8.41 -18.87
C ILE A 366 16.74 8.82 -19.23
N SER A 367 16.95 9.69 -20.21
CA SER A 367 18.27 10.26 -20.52
C SER A 367 18.89 11.05 -19.37
N HIS A 368 18.06 11.52 -18.42
CA HIS A 368 18.51 12.28 -17.26
C HIS A 368 18.84 11.39 -16.04
N TRP A 369 18.58 10.07 -16.13
CA TRP A 369 18.62 9.13 -15.01
C TRP A 369 19.72 8.07 -15.18
N GLU A 370 20.93 8.42 -14.78
CA GLU A 370 22.11 7.56 -14.91
C GLU A 370 22.01 6.27 -14.06
N GLU A 371 21.28 6.34 -12.95
CA GLU A 371 21.08 5.25 -12.01
C GLU A 371 19.92 4.30 -12.38
N LEU A 372 19.22 4.55 -13.49
CA LEU A 372 18.13 3.69 -13.93
C LEU A 372 18.64 2.27 -14.23
N ARG A 373 17.93 1.27 -13.71
CA ARG A 373 18.19 -0.17 -13.90
C ARG A 373 16.99 -0.92 -14.46
N THR A 374 15.78 -0.56 -14.06
CA THR A 374 14.56 -1.23 -14.52
C THR A 374 13.61 -0.24 -15.18
N LEU A 375 13.17 -0.57 -16.39
CA LEU A 375 12.16 0.17 -17.14
C LEU A 375 10.99 -0.74 -17.49
N ILE A 376 9.79 -0.36 -17.07
CA ILE A 376 8.54 -1.06 -17.35
C ILE A 376 7.57 -0.07 -18.01
N ILE A 377 7.11 -0.38 -19.22
CA ILE A 377 6.14 0.42 -19.95
C ILE A 377 4.98 -0.50 -20.35
N ILE A 378 3.78 -0.19 -19.85
CA ILE A 378 2.54 -0.92 -20.14
C ILE A 378 1.52 0.12 -20.63
N GLN A 379 1.16 0.07 -21.92
CA GLN A 379 0.26 1.04 -22.52
C GLN A 379 -1.01 0.36 -23.04
N SER A 380 -2.21 0.78 -22.62
CA SER A 380 -3.44 0.32 -23.27
C SER A 380 -3.47 0.79 -24.72
N GLN A 381 -3.47 -0.14 -25.68
CA GLN A 381 -3.68 0.15 -27.09
C GLN A 381 -5.05 0.83 -27.26
N SER A 382 -5.03 2.13 -27.58
CA SER A 382 -6.19 2.83 -28.13
C SER A 382 -6.44 2.24 -29.52
N SER A 383 -7.63 1.69 -29.76
CA SER A 383 -8.03 1.04 -31.02
C SER A 383 -8.10 1.97 -32.24
N ASN A 384 -7.58 3.19 -32.16
CA ASN A 384 -7.55 4.14 -33.26
C ASN A 384 -6.12 4.26 -33.81
N ASN A 385 -5.74 3.25 -34.58
CA ASN A 385 -4.70 3.35 -35.59
C ASN A 385 -5.14 4.39 -36.64
N SER A 386 -4.70 5.65 -36.50
CA SER A 386 -4.65 6.57 -37.63
C SER A 386 -3.52 7.60 -37.54
N ASP A 387 -2.98 7.87 -36.36
CA ASP A 387 -1.93 8.88 -36.22
C ASP A 387 -0.57 8.21 -36.00
N VAL A 388 -0.16 7.39 -36.98
CA VAL A 388 1.28 7.19 -37.21
C VAL A 388 1.78 8.49 -37.86
N GLU A 389 1.90 9.55 -37.07
CA GLU A 389 2.75 10.66 -37.43
C GLU A 389 4.18 10.10 -37.48
N TYR A 390 4.60 9.72 -38.68
CA TYR A 390 6.01 9.69 -39.06
C TYR A 390 6.55 11.12 -38.88
N ILE A 391 6.88 11.50 -37.65
CA ILE A 391 7.72 12.67 -37.40
C ILE A 391 9.15 12.26 -37.78
N ASN A 392 9.38 12.17 -39.09
CA ASN A 392 10.70 12.24 -39.72
C ASN A 392 11.30 13.66 -39.62
N GLY A 393 10.78 14.54 -38.75
CA GLY A 393 11.15 15.96 -38.68
C GLY A 393 12.16 16.37 -37.60
N HIS A 394 12.43 15.54 -36.57
CA HIS A 394 13.32 15.94 -35.46
C HIS A 394 14.37 14.90 -35.03
N LEU A 395 14.65 13.91 -35.87
CA LEU A 395 15.71 12.93 -35.60
C LEU A 395 17.15 13.46 -35.78
N ASN A 396 17.34 14.76 -36.05
CA ASN A 396 18.64 15.39 -36.27
C ASN A 396 19.32 15.96 -35.01
N THR A 397 18.75 15.84 -33.81
CA THR A 397 19.54 15.92 -32.57
C THR A 397 20.18 14.55 -32.30
N LEU A 398 21.14 14.27 -33.16
CA LEU A 398 22.00 13.10 -33.21
C LEU A 398 22.96 13.07 -32.00
N ALA A 399 23.19 11.87 -31.47
CA ALA A 399 24.37 11.46 -30.70
C ALA A 399 24.43 11.66 -29.16
N GLN A 400 23.31 11.68 -28.43
CA GLN A 400 23.39 11.41 -26.98
C GLN A 400 23.18 9.92 -26.70
N SER A 401 24.29 9.19 -26.50
CA SER A 401 24.25 7.87 -25.88
C SER A 401 23.71 8.03 -24.46
N TYR A 402 22.69 7.25 -24.11
CA TYR A 402 22.16 7.27 -22.74
C TYR A 402 23.25 6.79 -21.78
N SER A 403 23.46 7.54 -20.69
CA SER A 403 24.32 7.10 -19.59
C SER A 403 23.66 6.03 -18.72
N CYS A 404 22.35 5.82 -18.89
CA CYS A 404 21.59 4.89 -18.08
C CYS A 404 21.94 3.43 -18.39
N LYS A 405 21.85 2.60 -17.35
CA LYS A 405 22.32 1.22 -17.35
C LYS A 405 21.17 0.25 -17.13
N ILE A 406 20.33 0.06 -18.14
CA ILE A 406 19.12 -0.77 -18.03
C ILE A 406 19.50 -2.26 -17.98
N GLU A 407 19.19 -2.90 -16.85
CA GLU A 407 19.35 -4.33 -16.58
C GLU A 407 18.06 -5.11 -16.86
N GLY A 408 16.89 -4.48 -16.68
CA GLY A 408 15.58 -5.09 -16.90
C GLY A 408 14.66 -4.19 -17.74
N LEU A 409 14.19 -4.70 -18.87
CA LEU A 409 13.29 -4.02 -19.79
C LEU A 409 12.00 -4.81 -19.97
N ASN A 410 10.86 -4.19 -19.67
CA ASN A 410 9.53 -4.75 -19.95
C ASN A 410 8.71 -3.75 -20.76
N LEU A 411 8.31 -4.15 -21.98
CA LEU A 411 7.45 -3.38 -22.87
C LEU A 411 6.20 -4.21 -23.17
N SER A 412 5.04 -3.69 -22.79
CA SER A 412 3.76 -4.36 -23.01
C SER A 412 2.77 -3.43 -23.71
N HIS A 413 2.19 -3.90 -24.82
CA HIS A 413 1.18 -3.19 -25.59
C HIS A 413 1.66 -1.83 -26.16
N VAL A 414 2.94 -1.75 -26.55
CA VAL A 414 3.60 -0.52 -27.00
C VAL A 414 3.91 -0.57 -28.50
N THR A 415 3.74 0.56 -29.20
CA THR A 415 4.32 0.78 -30.54
C THR A 415 5.63 1.54 -30.42
N ILE A 416 6.74 0.92 -30.83
CA ILE A 416 8.10 1.48 -30.73
C ILE A 416 8.83 1.26 -32.07
N SER A 417 9.59 2.25 -32.53
CA SER A 417 10.39 2.12 -33.76
C SER A 417 11.75 1.47 -33.51
N GLY A 418 12.38 0.90 -34.54
CA GLY A 418 13.74 0.35 -34.46
C GLY A 418 14.77 1.32 -33.86
N PRO A 419 14.85 2.58 -34.31
CA PRO A 419 15.75 3.57 -33.70
C PRO A 419 15.44 3.83 -32.21
N GLN A 420 14.17 3.76 -31.80
CA GLN A 420 13.78 3.95 -30.40
C GLN A 420 14.14 2.75 -29.51
N ILE A 421 13.99 1.51 -29.99
CA ILE A 421 14.35 0.32 -29.20
C ILE A 421 15.88 0.19 -29.08
N LEU A 422 16.63 0.50 -30.14
CA LEU A 422 18.09 0.53 -30.12
C LEU A 422 18.65 1.60 -29.19
N ARG A 423 17.90 2.67 -28.94
CA ARG A 423 18.25 3.72 -27.97
C ARG A 423 18.20 3.21 -26.51
N LEU A 424 17.45 2.15 -26.22
CA LEU A 424 17.34 1.60 -24.85
C LEU A 424 18.54 0.75 -24.41
N ILE A 425 19.48 0.48 -25.33
CA ILE A 425 20.69 -0.30 -25.06
C ILE A 425 21.93 0.57 -25.22
N SER A 426 22.87 0.44 -24.28
CA SER A 426 24.17 1.10 -24.39
C SER A 426 25.10 0.25 -25.27
N PRO A 427 25.60 0.76 -26.41
CA PRO A 427 26.47 -0.03 -27.30
C PRO A 427 27.80 -0.39 -26.65
N SER A 428 28.25 0.38 -25.66
CA SER A 428 29.59 0.25 -25.08
C SER A 428 29.69 -0.89 -24.06
N HIS A 429 28.61 -1.22 -23.34
CA HIS A 429 28.60 -2.26 -22.32
C HIS A 429 27.20 -2.89 -22.22
N PRO A 430 26.95 -4.07 -22.83
CA PRO A 430 25.69 -4.77 -22.65
C PRO A 430 25.58 -5.26 -21.21
N ILE A 431 24.47 -4.96 -20.57
CA ILE A 431 24.16 -5.33 -19.17
C ILE A 431 22.71 -5.79 -19.01
N LEU A 432 21.95 -5.86 -20.11
CA LEU A 432 20.56 -6.24 -20.08
C LEU A 432 20.47 -7.73 -19.72
N THR A 433 19.83 -8.03 -18.58
CA THR A 433 19.67 -9.39 -18.05
C THR A 433 18.25 -9.92 -18.24
N GLY A 434 17.25 -9.04 -18.26
CA GLY A 434 15.85 -9.40 -18.46
C GLY A 434 15.20 -8.57 -19.57
N LEU A 435 14.57 -9.26 -20.52
CA LEU A 435 13.79 -8.65 -21.60
C LEU A 435 12.40 -9.29 -21.65
N SER A 436 11.36 -8.48 -21.53
CA SER A 436 9.96 -8.87 -21.72
C SER A 436 9.31 -7.97 -22.75
N LEU A 437 8.82 -8.55 -23.83
CA LEU A 437 8.12 -7.89 -24.92
C LEU A 437 6.77 -8.56 -25.08
N ASP A 438 5.69 -7.83 -24.83
CA ASP A 438 4.34 -8.35 -24.95
C ASP A 438 3.51 -7.43 -25.84
N ASN A 439 2.89 -7.96 -26.89
CA ASN A 439 2.07 -7.21 -27.83
C ASN A 439 2.73 -5.90 -28.30
N ILE A 440 4.02 -5.97 -28.67
CA ILE A 440 4.75 -4.83 -29.24
C ILE A 440 4.59 -4.76 -30.76
N SER A 441 4.69 -3.57 -31.34
CA SER A 441 4.70 -3.37 -32.80
C SER A 441 5.60 -2.19 -33.21
N GLY A 442 5.86 -2.03 -34.51
CA GLY A 442 6.62 -0.90 -35.06
C GLY A 442 8.12 -1.16 -35.29
N VAL A 443 8.61 -2.35 -34.94
CA VAL A 443 10.00 -2.78 -35.15
C VAL A 443 10.03 -3.88 -36.22
N SER A 444 10.92 -3.78 -37.21
CA SER A 444 11.17 -4.84 -38.20
C SER A 444 12.06 -5.97 -37.64
N ASN A 445 12.01 -7.16 -38.24
CA ASN A 445 12.86 -8.28 -37.83
C ASN A 445 14.36 -7.93 -37.89
N ARG A 446 14.81 -7.16 -38.89
CA ARG A 446 16.19 -6.69 -39.02
C ARG A 446 16.63 -5.75 -37.89
N GLU A 447 15.78 -4.82 -37.50
CA GLU A 447 16.06 -3.90 -36.38
C GLU A 447 16.06 -4.66 -35.05
N PHE A 448 15.12 -5.61 -34.89
CA PHE A 448 15.07 -6.46 -33.71
C PHE A 448 16.27 -7.39 -33.60
N LEU A 449 16.75 -7.94 -34.72
CA LEU A 449 17.99 -8.70 -34.81
C LEU A 449 19.19 -7.86 -34.34
N SER A 450 19.27 -6.61 -34.78
CA SER A 450 20.33 -5.68 -34.38
C SER A 450 20.28 -5.46 -32.86
N PHE A 451 19.10 -5.18 -32.32
CA PHE A 451 18.90 -5.00 -30.88
C PHE A 451 19.28 -6.24 -30.06
N LEU A 452 18.77 -7.42 -30.44
CA LEU A 452 19.05 -8.66 -29.74
C LEU A 452 20.53 -9.07 -29.84
N SER A 453 21.19 -8.78 -30.96
CA SER A 453 22.63 -9.07 -31.12
C SER A 453 23.45 -8.35 -30.04
N TYR A 454 23.13 -7.08 -29.75
CA TYR A 454 23.78 -6.34 -28.67
C TYR A 454 23.44 -6.89 -27.27
N ALA A 455 22.17 -7.22 -27.01
CA ALA A 455 21.73 -7.69 -25.69
C ALA A 455 22.10 -9.16 -25.40
N SER A 456 22.30 -9.97 -26.43
CA SER A 456 22.45 -11.43 -26.33
C SER A 456 23.53 -11.91 -25.35
N PRO A 457 24.72 -11.28 -25.21
CA PRO A 457 25.77 -11.82 -24.34
C PRO A 457 25.41 -11.82 -22.85
N THR A 458 24.54 -10.90 -22.41
CA THR A 458 24.18 -10.72 -20.99
C THR A 458 22.77 -11.18 -20.65
N LEU A 459 21.94 -11.50 -21.63
CA LEU A 459 20.54 -11.81 -21.41
C LEU A 459 20.37 -13.15 -20.68
N VAL A 460 19.67 -13.12 -19.54
CA VAL A 460 19.37 -14.27 -18.68
C VAL A 460 17.93 -14.73 -18.84
N HIS A 461 17.01 -13.79 -19.04
CA HIS A 461 15.58 -14.03 -19.21
C HIS A 461 15.04 -13.33 -20.45
N LEU A 462 14.32 -14.08 -21.29
CA LEU A 462 13.64 -13.59 -22.48
C LEU A 462 12.15 -13.96 -22.41
N HIS A 463 11.28 -12.99 -22.61
CA HIS A 463 9.84 -13.21 -22.79
C HIS A 463 9.39 -12.42 -24.01
N ILE A 464 8.80 -13.10 -24.99
CA ILE A 464 8.20 -12.50 -26.17
C ILE A 464 6.82 -13.12 -26.37
N SER A 465 5.76 -12.34 -26.24
CA SER A 465 4.38 -12.78 -26.44
C SER A 465 3.62 -11.85 -27.36
N SER A 466 2.76 -12.43 -28.21
CA SER A 466 1.76 -11.71 -29.03
C SER A 466 2.26 -10.48 -29.80
N SER A 467 3.57 -10.43 -30.10
CA SER A 467 4.23 -9.25 -30.67
C SER A 467 4.20 -9.32 -32.20
N ASN A 468 4.04 -8.19 -32.87
CA ASN A 468 4.05 -8.07 -34.33
C ASN A 468 5.38 -7.48 -34.81
N ILE A 469 6.33 -8.38 -35.12
CA ILE A 469 7.65 -8.03 -35.65
C ILE A 469 7.74 -8.67 -37.06
N PRO A 470 7.37 -7.93 -38.12
CA PRO A 470 7.31 -8.51 -39.46
C PRO A 470 8.69 -8.81 -40.02
N ARG A 471 8.76 -9.88 -40.80
CA ARG A 471 9.90 -10.23 -41.66
C ARG A 471 9.70 -9.60 -43.04
N ASP A 472 10.80 -9.20 -43.67
CA ASP A 472 10.81 -8.64 -45.03
C ASP A 472 10.48 -9.72 -46.08
N SER A 473 10.77 -10.99 -45.78
CA SER A 473 10.42 -12.14 -46.62
C SER A 473 10.32 -13.42 -45.79
N ASP A 474 9.61 -14.43 -46.31
CA ASP A 474 9.51 -15.74 -45.64
C ASP A 474 10.85 -16.48 -45.53
N ALA A 475 11.81 -16.15 -46.40
CA ALA A 475 13.17 -16.66 -46.39
C ALA A 475 14.06 -15.98 -45.33
N GLU A 476 13.64 -14.84 -44.78
CA GLU A 476 14.38 -14.17 -43.70
C GLU A 476 14.31 -15.01 -42.43
N GLU A 477 15.44 -15.25 -41.78
CA GLU A 477 15.46 -15.93 -40.50
C GLU A 477 14.89 -15.06 -39.38
N TYR A 478 14.17 -15.65 -38.43
CA TYR A 478 13.73 -14.93 -37.23
C TYR A 478 14.93 -14.41 -36.44
N ALA A 479 14.87 -13.16 -36.01
CA ALA A 479 15.92 -12.53 -35.22
C ALA A 479 16.35 -13.38 -34.02
N VAL A 480 15.39 -13.97 -33.29
CA VAL A 480 15.64 -14.82 -32.13
C VAL A 480 16.44 -16.07 -32.50
N ASP A 481 16.13 -16.71 -33.63
CA ASP A 481 16.84 -17.92 -34.08
C ASP A 481 18.29 -17.63 -34.46
N ALA A 482 18.54 -16.47 -35.07
CA ALA A 482 19.87 -16.03 -35.49
C ALA A 482 20.78 -15.72 -34.28
N VAL A 483 20.25 -15.10 -33.22
CA VAL A 483 21.06 -14.70 -32.04
C VAL A 483 21.11 -15.72 -30.92
N MET A 484 20.28 -16.77 -30.95
CA MET A 484 20.25 -17.81 -29.92
C MET A 484 21.62 -18.43 -29.59
N PRO A 485 22.53 -18.69 -30.56
CA PRO A 485 23.89 -19.17 -30.25
C PRO A 485 24.70 -18.22 -29.37
N LEU A 486 24.45 -16.90 -29.50
CA LEU A 486 25.15 -15.83 -28.78
C LEU A 486 24.60 -15.62 -27.36
N MET A 487 23.39 -16.11 -27.08
CA MET A 487 22.71 -16.04 -25.79
C MET A 487 23.25 -17.09 -24.79
N VAL A 488 24.54 -16.96 -24.44
CA VAL A 488 25.23 -17.94 -23.59
C VAL A 488 24.69 -17.92 -22.16
N ALA A 489 24.33 -16.75 -21.62
CA ALA A 489 23.82 -16.55 -20.27
C ALA A 489 22.33 -16.88 -20.09
N LEU A 490 21.60 -17.14 -21.18
CA LEU A 490 20.15 -17.31 -21.18
C LEU A 490 19.75 -18.59 -20.45
N ASN A 491 18.96 -18.41 -19.39
CA ASN A 491 18.42 -19.47 -18.55
C ASN A 491 16.91 -19.67 -18.75
N GLY A 492 16.16 -18.63 -19.06
CA GLY A 492 14.70 -18.74 -19.27
C GLY A 492 14.27 -18.05 -20.54
N ALA A 493 13.52 -18.73 -21.39
CA ALA A 493 12.87 -18.13 -22.55
C ALA A 493 11.39 -18.53 -22.63
N THR A 494 10.50 -17.57 -22.87
CA THR A 494 9.10 -17.81 -23.27
C THR A 494 8.88 -17.08 -24.56
N ILE A 495 8.52 -17.78 -25.63
CA ILE A 495 8.43 -17.19 -26.97
C ILE A 495 7.12 -17.61 -27.63
N SER A 496 6.43 -16.64 -28.22
CA SER A 496 5.20 -16.83 -28.98
C SER A 496 5.33 -16.18 -30.36
N GLY A 497 5.22 -16.98 -31.43
CA GLY A 497 5.22 -16.54 -32.83
C GLY A 497 6.52 -15.91 -33.38
N GLN A 498 7.49 -15.55 -32.53
CA GLN A 498 8.69 -14.77 -32.91
C GLN A 498 9.99 -15.58 -32.97
N ALA A 499 9.88 -16.91 -33.05
CA ALA A 499 11.00 -17.82 -33.26
C ALA A 499 10.51 -19.12 -33.90
N SER A 500 11.40 -19.83 -34.59
CA SER A 500 11.13 -21.17 -35.09
C SER A 500 11.70 -22.24 -34.17
N ILE A 501 11.61 -23.51 -34.59
CA ILE A 501 12.24 -24.63 -33.88
C ILE A 501 13.76 -24.50 -33.77
N LEU A 502 14.39 -23.67 -34.63
CA LEU A 502 15.83 -23.42 -34.61
C LEU A 502 16.30 -22.78 -33.31
N ALA A 503 15.46 -21.97 -32.63
CA ALA A 503 15.73 -21.47 -31.28
C ALA A 503 15.96 -22.60 -30.25
N ILE A 504 15.36 -23.78 -30.44
CA ILE A 504 15.65 -24.95 -29.60
C ILE A 504 17.02 -25.53 -29.95
N ALA A 505 17.24 -25.81 -31.23
CA ALA A 505 18.45 -26.49 -31.70
C ALA A 505 19.73 -25.68 -31.42
N ARG A 506 19.66 -24.37 -31.60
CA ARG A 506 20.82 -23.47 -31.61
C ARG A 506 21.29 -22.98 -30.25
N LYS A 507 20.57 -23.29 -29.16
CA LYS A 507 21.03 -22.92 -27.82
C LYS A 507 22.34 -23.61 -27.50
N SER A 508 23.40 -22.82 -27.37
CA SER A 508 24.71 -23.29 -26.96
C SER A 508 24.67 -23.93 -25.57
N ARG A 509 25.27 -25.12 -25.43
CA ARG A 509 25.52 -25.76 -24.13
C ARG A 509 26.46 -24.90 -23.28
N SER A 510 26.07 -24.63 -22.04
CA SER A 510 26.97 -23.96 -21.10
C SER A 510 28.21 -24.82 -20.83
N LYS A 511 29.40 -24.27 -21.10
CA LYS A 511 30.69 -24.97 -20.94
C LYS A 511 31.14 -25.13 -19.48
N VAL A 512 30.35 -24.69 -18.49
CA VAL A 512 30.72 -24.77 -17.07
C VAL A 512 29.97 -25.93 -16.41
N PRO A 513 30.61 -27.10 -16.17
CA PRO A 513 30.07 -28.10 -15.28
C PRO A 513 30.22 -27.56 -13.85
N LYS A 514 29.14 -27.00 -13.29
CA LYS A 514 29.13 -26.70 -11.85
C LYS A 514 28.91 -28.01 -11.08
N PRO A 515 29.78 -28.36 -10.11
CA PRO A 515 29.61 -29.57 -9.32
C PRO A 515 28.29 -29.52 -8.54
N ILE A 516 27.62 -30.67 -8.48
CA ILE A 516 26.24 -30.89 -8.02
C ILE A 516 26.06 -30.70 -6.48
N ASN A 517 27.07 -30.23 -5.77
CA ASN A 517 27.14 -30.34 -4.31
C ASN A 517 26.71 -29.08 -3.53
N SER A 518 25.90 -28.18 -4.10
CA SER A 518 25.36 -27.04 -3.34
C SER A 518 23.88 -26.81 -3.63
N LEU A 519 23.09 -26.41 -2.64
CA LEU A 519 21.68 -26.02 -2.80
C LEU A 519 21.49 -24.88 -3.83
N GLN A 520 22.54 -24.10 -4.13
CA GLN A 520 22.57 -23.14 -5.24
C GLN A 520 22.63 -23.78 -6.64
N SER A 521 23.11 -25.03 -6.77
CA SER A 521 23.13 -25.75 -8.05
C SER A 521 21.74 -26.17 -8.53
N LEU A 522 20.76 -26.30 -7.63
CA LEU A 522 19.35 -26.55 -8.00
C LEU A 522 18.72 -25.38 -8.78
N TYR A 523 19.10 -24.14 -8.45
CA TYR A 523 18.65 -22.97 -9.20
C TYR A 523 19.42 -22.77 -10.53
N SER A 524 20.65 -23.31 -10.62
CA SER A 524 21.47 -23.33 -11.84
C SER A 524 21.10 -24.46 -12.82
N MET A 525 20.10 -25.30 -12.50
CA MET A 525 19.69 -26.45 -13.33
C MET A 525 18.60 -26.13 -14.36
N ASN A 526 18.04 -24.92 -14.34
CA ASN A 526 16.80 -24.61 -15.06
C ASN A 526 17.05 -23.74 -16.30
N THR A 527 17.78 -24.26 -17.29
CA THR A 527 17.68 -23.71 -18.64
C THR A 527 16.38 -24.21 -19.27
N SER A 528 15.36 -23.37 -19.28
CA SER A 528 14.02 -23.71 -19.79
C SER A 528 13.57 -22.80 -20.92
N VAL A 529 12.98 -23.39 -21.96
CA VAL A 529 12.27 -22.65 -23.00
C VAL A 529 10.81 -23.10 -23.09
N THR A 530 9.90 -22.14 -23.23
CA THR A 530 8.46 -22.37 -23.45
C THR A 530 8.04 -21.73 -24.75
N PHE A 531 7.46 -22.51 -25.66
CA PHE A 531 6.83 -22.01 -26.88
C PHE A 531 5.31 -22.02 -26.72
N THR A 532 4.68 -20.88 -26.90
CA THR A 532 3.22 -20.72 -26.83
C THR A 532 2.71 -20.15 -28.13
N ASP A 533 1.74 -20.80 -28.77
CA ASP A 533 1.09 -20.29 -29.98
C ASP A 533 2.08 -20.13 -31.15
N ASN A 534 2.53 -21.27 -31.67
CA ASN A 534 3.25 -21.27 -32.93
C ASN A 534 2.22 -21.28 -34.05
N THR A 535 2.11 -20.17 -34.77
CA THR A 535 1.49 -20.11 -36.12
C THR A 535 2.13 -21.09 -37.11
N TYR A 536 3.26 -21.68 -36.73
CA TYR A 536 3.98 -22.76 -37.39
C TYR A 536 3.86 -24.05 -36.55
N ASP A 537 3.13 -25.06 -37.02
CA ASP A 537 3.16 -26.39 -36.40
C ASP A 537 4.47 -27.10 -36.79
N PRO A 538 5.48 -27.21 -35.91
CA PRO A 538 6.73 -27.87 -36.27
C PRO A 538 6.49 -29.37 -36.45
N SER A 539 7.10 -29.97 -37.46
CA SER A 539 7.04 -31.43 -37.62
C SER A 539 7.74 -32.11 -36.44
N ALA A 540 7.25 -33.28 -36.02
CA ALA A 540 7.87 -34.03 -34.93
C ALA A 540 9.33 -34.40 -35.22
N SER A 541 9.66 -34.63 -36.50
CA SER A 541 11.03 -34.88 -36.96
C SER A 541 11.94 -33.70 -36.69
N ASP A 542 11.50 -32.47 -36.99
CA ASP A 542 12.30 -31.27 -36.77
C ASP A 542 12.53 -31.01 -35.28
N VAL A 543 11.51 -31.25 -34.45
CA VAL A 543 11.66 -31.16 -32.99
C VAL A 543 12.65 -32.21 -32.49
N ALA A 544 12.50 -33.47 -32.89
CA ALA A 544 13.43 -34.53 -32.51
C ALA A 544 14.87 -34.18 -32.91
N ALA A 545 15.09 -33.67 -34.13
CA ALA A 545 16.40 -33.22 -34.58
C ALA A 545 16.95 -32.07 -33.72
N ALA A 546 16.11 -31.09 -33.36
CA ALA A 546 16.51 -29.99 -32.48
C ALA A 546 16.91 -30.47 -31.06
N LEU A 547 16.20 -31.47 -30.51
CA LEU A 547 16.51 -32.05 -29.20
C LEU A 547 17.88 -32.77 -29.16
N GLN A 548 18.35 -33.29 -30.29
CA GLN A 548 19.66 -33.95 -30.37
C GLN A 548 20.84 -33.00 -30.20
N THR A 549 20.67 -31.71 -30.50
CA THR A 549 21.76 -30.72 -30.49
C THR A 549 21.62 -29.65 -29.43
N THR A 550 20.41 -29.48 -28.87
CA THR A 550 20.10 -28.41 -27.93
C THR A 550 20.95 -28.39 -26.65
N GLY A 551 21.20 -27.18 -26.14
CA GLY A 551 21.71 -26.90 -24.80
C GLY A 551 20.62 -26.62 -23.75
N TRP A 552 19.34 -26.63 -24.11
CA TRP A 552 18.23 -26.54 -23.16
C TRP A 552 18.14 -27.82 -22.30
N ARG A 553 17.55 -27.72 -21.11
CA ARG A 553 17.33 -28.85 -20.19
C ARG A 553 15.85 -29.14 -19.95
N SER A 554 15.02 -28.10 -20.01
CA SER A 554 13.57 -28.21 -19.97
C SER A 554 12.98 -27.50 -21.18
N ILE A 555 12.05 -28.15 -21.87
CA ILE A 555 11.39 -27.61 -23.05
C ILE A 555 9.90 -27.83 -22.87
N THR A 556 9.13 -26.76 -22.98
CA THR A 556 7.67 -26.79 -22.98
C THR A 556 7.18 -26.32 -24.33
N ILE A 557 6.32 -27.10 -24.97
CA ILE A 557 5.69 -26.75 -26.24
C ILE A 557 4.18 -26.80 -26.01
N SER A 558 3.51 -25.65 -26.12
CA SER A 558 2.06 -25.54 -25.96
C SER A 558 1.42 -25.21 -27.29
N TYR A 559 0.52 -26.08 -27.75
CA TYR A 559 -0.26 -25.86 -28.97
C TYR A 559 -1.52 -25.05 -28.65
N ALA A 560 -1.94 -24.17 -29.57
CA ALA A 560 -3.19 -23.45 -29.39
C ALA A 560 -4.37 -24.44 -29.43
N SER A 561 -5.06 -24.60 -28.29
CA SER A 561 -6.21 -25.49 -28.15
C SER A 561 -7.38 -24.95 -28.98
N GLY A 562 -7.50 -25.38 -30.24
CA GLY A 562 -8.59 -24.96 -31.12
C GLY A 562 -8.39 -25.27 -32.59
N ASN A 563 -7.14 -25.33 -33.06
CA ASN A 563 -6.83 -25.80 -34.41
C ASN A 563 -6.39 -27.26 -34.34
N VAL A 564 -7.32 -28.18 -34.61
CA VAL A 564 -6.97 -29.52 -35.08
C VAL A 564 -6.44 -29.37 -36.50
N GLY A 565 -5.23 -28.81 -36.62
CA GLY A 565 -4.50 -28.74 -37.89
C GLY A 565 -3.99 -30.14 -38.28
N PRO A 566 -3.67 -30.35 -39.57
CA PRO A 566 -3.14 -31.61 -40.09
C PRO A 566 -1.80 -32.05 -39.48
N ASN A 567 -1.17 -31.21 -38.64
CA ASN A 567 0.14 -31.43 -38.01
C ASN A 567 0.07 -31.74 -36.51
N THR A 568 -1.11 -32.08 -35.96
CA THR A 568 -1.17 -32.65 -34.62
C THR A 568 -0.39 -33.97 -34.61
N TRP A 569 0.73 -34.01 -33.89
CA TRP A 569 1.60 -35.19 -33.86
C TRP A 569 0.79 -36.44 -33.50
N ASP A 570 0.86 -37.46 -34.35
CA ASP A 570 0.28 -38.76 -34.04
C ASP A 570 1.00 -39.40 -32.83
N ALA A 571 0.43 -40.48 -32.30
CA ALA A 571 1.00 -41.15 -31.12
C ALA A 571 2.45 -41.63 -31.35
N SER A 572 2.77 -42.06 -32.57
CA SER A 572 4.11 -42.52 -32.96
C SER A 572 5.14 -41.38 -32.94
N SER A 573 4.78 -40.25 -33.54
CA SER A 573 5.57 -39.02 -33.61
C SER A 573 5.80 -38.43 -32.22
N ARG A 574 4.79 -38.45 -31.36
CA ARG A 574 4.94 -38.04 -29.94
C ARG A 574 5.91 -38.95 -29.20
N GLU A 575 5.76 -40.26 -29.33
CA GLU A 575 6.63 -41.22 -28.66
C GLU A 575 8.09 -41.07 -29.13
N MET A 576 8.31 -40.85 -30.43
CA MET A 576 9.63 -40.55 -30.98
C MET A 576 10.28 -39.34 -30.32
N VAL A 577 9.57 -38.20 -30.24
CA VAL A 577 10.10 -36.97 -29.64
C VAL A 577 10.35 -37.16 -28.13
N ILE A 578 9.44 -37.84 -27.43
CA ILE A 578 9.58 -38.17 -26.01
C ILE A 578 10.79 -39.08 -25.78
N GLN A 579 11.00 -40.07 -26.64
CA GLN A 579 12.12 -41.00 -26.55
C GLN A 579 13.45 -40.28 -26.75
N VAL A 580 13.55 -39.41 -27.77
CA VAL A 580 14.75 -38.57 -27.97
C VAL A 580 15.00 -37.66 -26.77
N ALA A 581 13.95 -37.06 -26.19
CA ALA A 581 14.09 -36.26 -24.96
C ALA A 581 14.63 -37.10 -23.78
N LYS A 582 14.09 -38.31 -23.56
CA LYS A 582 14.53 -39.24 -22.51
C LYS A 582 15.99 -39.66 -22.68
N GLU A 583 16.38 -40.07 -23.88
CA GLU A 583 17.76 -40.46 -24.22
C GLU A 583 18.76 -39.33 -23.96
N ARG A 584 18.29 -38.09 -24.10
CA ARG A 584 19.06 -36.87 -23.87
C ARG A 584 18.97 -36.33 -22.44
N GLY A 585 18.19 -36.97 -21.57
CA GLY A 585 17.96 -36.51 -20.19
C GLY A 585 17.25 -35.15 -20.11
N LEU A 586 16.42 -34.83 -21.10
CA LEU A 586 15.66 -33.58 -21.20
C LEU A 586 14.28 -33.72 -20.57
N ARG A 587 13.82 -32.68 -19.89
CA ARG A 587 12.41 -32.57 -19.47
C ARG A 587 11.59 -31.95 -20.61
N LEU A 588 10.80 -32.77 -21.28
CA LEU A 588 9.85 -32.30 -22.30
C LEU A 588 8.43 -32.26 -21.73
N ILE A 589 7.73 -31.15 -21.93
CA ILE A 589 6.31 -30.99 -21.61
C ILE A 589 5.60 -30.54 -22.89
N THR A 590 4.58 -31.26 -23.31
CA THR A 590 3.76 -30.92 -24.47
C THR A 590 2.31 -30.74 -24.03
N HIS A 591 1.69 -29.60 -24.34
CA HIS A 591 0.31 -29.27 -23.98
C HIS A 591 -0.59 -29.15 -25.20
#